data_AF-A0AAU3HI19-F1
#
_entry.id   AF-A0AAU3HI19-F1
#
_cell.length_a   1.000
_cell.length_b   1.000
_cell.length_c   1.000
_cell.angle_alpha   90.00
_cell.angle_beta   90.00
_cell.angle_gamma   90.00
#
_symmetry.space_group_name_H-M   'P 1'
#
loop_
_entity.id
_entity.type
_entity.pdbx_description
1 polymer ?
#
loop_
_entity_poly.entity_id
_entity_poly.type
_entity_poly.pdbx_seq_one_letter_code
_entity_poly.pdbx_strand_id
1 'polypeptide(L)' 'MSQEFAMEMPAAFVTAVNAVDFEFASARPDAPVVPYVEKPPRTRAVRAAVARRLARVAKVVRLA' A
#
# COMPACT_ATOMS: atom_id res chain seq x y z
N MET A 1 0.59 -30.08 14.20
CA MET A 1 0.63 -28.96 15.17
C MET A 1 1.69 -27.98 14.68
N SER A 2 1.23 -26.81 14.24
CA SER A 2 1.95 -25.53 14.19
C SER A 2 3.20 -25.39 13.30
N GLN A 3 3.00 -25.27 11.98
CA GLN A 3 3.95 -24.57 11.10
C GLN A 3 3.21 -23.90 9.92
N GLU A 4 2.68 -22.68 10.08
CA GLU A 4 2.31 -21.84 8.91
C GLU A 4 1.90 -20.38 9.26
N PHE A 5 2.66 -19.65 10.08
CA PHE A 5 2.36 -18.22 10.34
C PHE A 5 3.56 -17.28 10.22
N ALA A 6 4.69 -17.75 9.70
CA ALA A 6 5.97 -17.08 9.92
C ALA A 6 6.49 -16.14 8.82
N MET A 7 5.85 -15.94 7.66
CA MET A 7 6.46 -15.13 6.58
C MET A 7 5.50 -14.23 5.76
N GLU A 8 4.36 -13.78 6.32
CA GLU A 8 3.39 -12.94 5.57
C GLU A 8 3.27 -11.48 6.04
N MET A 9 4.31 -10.91 6.65
CA MET A 9 4.38 -9.44 6.76
C MET A 9 5.80 -8.92 6.58
N PRO A 10 6.18 -8.52 5.36
CA PRO A 10 7.19 -7.46 5.29
C PRO A 10 7.04 -6.44 4.16
N ALA A 11 6.16 -6.62 3.17
CA ALA A 11 6.09 -5.67 2.04
C ALA A 11 5.14 -4.50 2.34
N ALA A 12 3.89 -4.79 2.72
CA ALA A 12 2.88 -3.75 2.99
C ALA A 12 3.25 -2.89 4.21
N PHE A 13 3.79 -3.53 5.26
CA PHE A 13 4.25 -2.85 6.46
C PHE A 13 5.43 -1.90 6.19
N VAL A 14 6.46 -2.37 5.48
CA VAL A 14 7.60 -1.54 5.07
C VAL A 14 7.14 -0.41 4.15
N THR A 15 6.19 -0.68 3.25
CA THR A 15 5.62 0.38 2.38
C THR A 15 4.88 1.44 3.19
N ALA A 16 4.16 1.04 4.25
CA ALA A 16 3.46 1.98 5.13
C ALA A 16 4.43 2.83 5.94
N VAL A 17 5.47 2.23 6.54
CA VAL A 17 6.51 2.94 7.28
C VAL A 17 7.23 3.95 6.37
N ASN A 18 7.66 3.52 5.19
CA ASN A 18 8.32 4.41 4.22
C ASN A 18 7.42 5.56 3.76
N ALA A 19 6.10 5.33 3.65
CA ALA A 19 5.16 6.38 3.27
C ALA A 19 5.01 7.44 4.36
N VAL A 20 4.92 7.01 5.63
CA VAL A 20 4.83 7.91 6.79
C VAL A 20 6.13 8.69 6.95
N ASP A 21 7.28 8.02 6.89
CA ASP A 21 8.60 8.67 6.99
C ASP A 21 8.81 9.71 5.88
N PHE A 22 8.39 9.40 4.65
CA PHE A 22 8.45 10.35 3.53
C PHE A 22 7.57 11.58 3.79
N GLU A 23 6.35 11.40 4.29
CA GLU A 23 5.42 12.49 4.58
C GLU A 23 5.99 13.43 5.65
N PHE A 24 6.46 12.89 6.78
CA PHE A 24 7.09 13.67 7.84
C PHE A 24 8.41 14.31 7.42
N ALA A 25 9.22 13.65 6.60
CA ALA A 25 10.45 14.22 6.08
C ALA A 25 10.18 15.36 5.10
N SER A 26 9.13 15.25 4.27
CA SER A 26 8.72 16.28 3.31
C SER A 26 8.08 17.52 3.95
N ALA A 27 7.55 17.39 5.17
CA ALA A 27 6.93 18.48 5.91
C ALA A 27 7.94 19.34 6.72
N ARG A 28 9.23 19.00 6.70
CA ARG A 28 10.26 19.76 7.43
C ARG A 28 10.53 21.11 6.73
N PRO A 29 10.84 22.18 7.49
CA PRO A 29 11.17 23.49 6.92
C PRO A 29 12.33 23.45 5.91
N ASP A 30 13.28 22.55 6.15
CA ASP A 30 14.49 22.37 5.32
C ASP A 30 14.37 21.16 4.38
N ALA A 31 13.16 20.62 4.18
CA ALA A 31 12.97 19.45 3.33
C ALA A 31 13.37 19.79 1.88
N PRO A 32 14.13 18.90 1.20
CA PRO A 32 14.41 19.09 -0.21
C PRO A 32 13.08 19.10 -0.98
N VAL A 33 12.87 20.13 -1.80
CA VAL A 33 11.70 20.24 -2.66
C VAL A 33 11.74 19.08 -3.66
N VAL A 34 10.96 18.02 -3.39
CA VAL A 34 10.80 16.91 -4.32
C VAL A 34 9.76 17.33 -5.36
N PRO A 35 10.13 17.51 -6.64
CA PRO A 35 9.15 17.83 -7.67
C PRO A 35 8.11 16.73 -7.74
N TYR A 36 6.83 17.12 -7.85
CA TYR A 36 5.74 16.16 -8.02
C TYR A 36 5.98 15.38 -9.32
N VAL A 37 6.40 14.13 -9.18
CA VAL A 37 6.45 13.19 -10.30
C VAL A 37 5.10 12.48 -10.34
N GLU A 38 4.35 12.69 -11.41
CA GLU A 38 3.09 11.97 -11.62
C GLU A 38 3.39 10.46 -11.62
N LYS A 39 2.87 9.75 -10.60
CA LYS A 39 3.16 8.32 -10.43
C LYS A 39 2.73 7.56 -11.68
N PRO A 40 3.57 6.65 -12.22
CA PRO A 40 3.28 5.97 -13.47
C PRO A 40 1.90 5.29 -13.44
N PRO A 41 1.17 5.26 -14.57
CA PRO A 41 -0.19 4.73 -14.65
C PRO A 41 -0.32 3.27 -14.19
N ARG A 42 0.80 2.53 -14.12
CA ARG A 42 0.87 1.19 -13.52
C ARG A 42 0.32 1.14 -12.09
N THR A 43 0.57 2.16 -11.26
CA THR A 43 0.05 2.20 -9.89
C THR A 43 -1.48 2.36 -9.86
N ARG A 44 -2.07 3.08 -10.83
CA ARG A 44 -3.54 3.19 -10.98
C ARG A 44 -4.15 1.85 -11.38
N ALA A 45 -3.56 1.17 -12.35
CA ALA A 45 -4.02 -0.14 -12.82
C ALA A 45 -3.98 -1.18 -11.70
N VAL A 46 -2.89 -1.23 -10.93
CA VAL A 46 -2.75 -2.13 -9.76
C VAL A 46 -3.79 -1.79 -8.69
N ARG A 47 -3.96 -0.51 -8.32
CA ARG A 47 -5.01 -0.10 -7.36
C ARG A 47 -6.41 -0.50 -7.80
N ALA A 48 -6.75 -0.30 -9.07
CA ALA A 48 -8.05 -0.68 -9.62
C ALA A 48 -8.25 -2.21 -9.57
N ALA A 49 -7.22 -2.98 -9.91
CA ALA A 49 -7.27 -4.43 -9.83
C ALA A 49 -7.47 -4.93 -8.40
N VAL A 50 -6.74 -4.37 -7.43
CA VAL A 50 -6.88 -4.70 -6.01
C VAL A 50 -8.27 -4.35 -5.49
N ALA A 51 -8.77 -3.14 -5.77
CA ALA A 51 -10.09 -2.71 -5.35
C ALA A 51 -11.21 -3.62 -5.87
N ARG A 52 -11.16 -4.01 -7.15
CA ARG A 52 -12.13 -4.96 -7.73
C ARG A 52 -12.07 -6.33 -7.06
N ARG A 53 -10.88 -6.80 -6.72
CA ARG A 53 -10.69 -8.10 -6.06
C ARG A 53 -11.24 -8.09 -4.64
N LEU A 54 -10.97 -7.04 -3.88
CA LEU A 54 -11.52 -6.85 -2.53
C LEU A 54 -13.05 -6.76 -2.55
N ALA A 55 -13.63 -5.99 -3.49
CA ALA A 55 -15.08 -5.91 -3.64
C ALA A 55 -15.72 -7.27 -3.97
N ARG A 56 -15.06 -8.07 -4.82
CA ARG A 56 -15.52 -9.43 -5.14
C ARG A 56 -15.47 -10.35 -3.92
N VAL A 57 -14.38 -10.33 -3.14
CA VAL A 57 -14.26 -11.13 -1.91
C VAL A 57 -15.31 -10.70 -0.89
N ALA A 58 -15.50 -9.40 -0.65
CA ALA A 58 -16.51 -8.89 0.25
C ALA A 58 -17.93 -9.34 -0.15
N LYS A 59 -18.22 -9.38 -1.47
CA LYS A 59 -19.50 -9.89 -1.96
C LYS A 59 -19.67 -11.39 -1.68
N VAL A 60 -18.62 -12.18 -1.83
CA VAL A 60 -18.66 -13.62 -1.50
C VAL A 60 -18.85 -13.84 0.00
N VAL A 61 -18.10 -13.13 0.85
CA VAL A 61 -18.22 -13.22 2.31
C VAL A 61 -19.60 -12.77 2.81
N ARG A 62 -20.22 -11.78 2.16
CA ARG A 62 -21.57 -11.32 2.51
C ARG A 62 -22.68 -12.28 2.06
N LEU A 63 -22.41 -13.13 1.07
CA LEU A 63 -23.36 -14.12 0.53
C LEU A 63 -23.13 -15.54 1.08
N ALA A 64 -22.05 -15.75 1.84
CA ALA A 64 -21.77 -16.94 2.63
C ALA A 64 -22.33 -16.78 4.05
#